data_AF-A0A9X2L883-F1
#
_entry.id   AF-A0A9X2L883-F1
#
_cell.length_a   1.000
_cell.length_b   1.000
_cell.length_c   1.000
_cell.angle_alpha   90.00
_cell.angle_beta   90.00
_cell.angle_gamma   90.00
#
_symmetry.space_group_name_H-M   'P 1'
#
loop_
_entity.id
_entity.type
_entity.pdbx_description
1 polymer ?
#
loop_
_entity_poly.entity_id
_entity_poly.type
_entity_poly.pdbx_seq_one_letter_code
_entity_poly.pdbx_strand_id
1 'polypeptide(L)'
;MRWLLAAALFMGSASAEVTANAALPRGTILISSDLSGPRAEVDRMVGLEARRPLFAGRTVRPTDLREPRAVKRQQAVSVIFVRGLLVLRTEGRAAGEGAVGDSVDILLEGRRAPIRARVTGPGRVEVAS
;
A
#
# COMPACT_ATOMS: atom_id res chain seq x y z
N MET A 1 -16.59 -54.77 -26.24
CA MET A 1 -17.27 -54.04 -25.14
C MET A 1 -16.19 -53.54 -24.18
N ARG A 2 -15.90 -52.23 -24.07
CA ARG A 2 -16.65 -51.23 -23.29
C ARG A 2 -16.72 -51.70 -21.80
N TRP A 3 -16.01 -51.16 -20.80
CA TRP A 3 -15.57 -49.79 -20.52
C TRP A 3 -14.26 -49.72 -19.70
N LEU A 4 -13.45 -48.72 -20.04
CA LEU A 4 -12.50 -48.05 -19.15
C LEU A 4 -13.29 -47.07 -18.28
N LEU A 5 -13.06 -47.03 -16.97
CA LEU A 5 -13.36 -45.85 -16.16
C LEU A 5 -12.12 -45.48 -15.35
N ALA A 6 -11.32 -44.61 -15.96
CA ALA A 6 -10.30 -43.83 -15.28
C ALA A 6 -11.00 -42.87 -14.32
N ALA A 7 -10.85 -43.10 -13.02
CA ALA A 7 -11.19 -42.11 -12.01
C ALA A 7 -10.08 -41.05 -11.99
N ALA A 8 -10.19 -40.09 -12.91
CA ALA A 8 -9.34 -38.91 -12.94
C ALA A 8 -9.59 -38.07 -11.70
N LEU A 9 -8.60 -38.08 -10.79
CA LEU A 9 -8.13 -36.97 -9.98
C LEU A 9 -9.02 -35.72 -9.99
N PHE A 10 -9.99 -35.67 -9.08
CA PHE A 10 -10.52 -34.38 -8.61
C PHE A 10 -9.53 -33.80 -7.60
N MET A 11 -8.37 -33.36 -8.10
CA MET A 11 -7.43 -32.58 -7.32
C MET A 11 -7.90 -31.12 -7.36
N GLY A 12 -8.93 -30.83 -6.57
CA GLY A 12 -9.31 -29.45 -6.26
C GLY A 12 -8.17 -28.84 -5.46
N SER A 13 -7.36 -27.99 -6.08
CA SER A 13 -6.50 -27.09 -5.31
C SER A 13 -7.39 -26.31 -4.35
N ALA A 14 -7.28 -26.63 -3.06
CA ALA A 14 -7.66 -25.72 -2.00
C ALA A 14 -6.75 -24.51 -2.14
N SER A 15 -7.11 -23.57 -3.03
CA SER A 15 -6.49 -22.26 -3.04
C SER A 15 -6.73 -21.72 -1.65
N ALA A 16 -5.65 -21.51 -0.94
CA ALA A 16 -5.64 -21.27 0.47
C ALA A 16 -6.17 -19.84 0.68
N GLU A 17 -7.50 -19.71 0.74
CA GLU A 17 -8.21 -18.47 0.47
C GLU A 17 -8.21 -17.58 1.71
N VAL A 18 -7.56 -16.41 1.61
CA VAL A 18 -7.56 -15.42 2.68
C VAL A 18 -8.84 -14.59 2.60
N THR A 19 -9.53 -14.45 3.71
CA THR A 19 -10.79 -13.70 3.84
C THR A 19 -10.64 -12.55 4.83
N ALA A 20 -11.40 -11.48 4.64
CA ALA A 20 -11.43 -10.36 5.59
C ALA A 20 -12.38 -10.66 6.76
N ASN A 21 -11.92 -10.44 8.00
CA ASN A 21 -12.74 -10.63 9.21
C ASN A 21 -13.66 -9.44 9.48
N ALA A 22 -13.34 -8.27 8.95
CA ALA A 22 -14.09 -7.03 9.16
C ALA A 22 -14.24 -6.23 7.85
N ALA A 23 -15.11 -5.22 7.86
CA ALA A 23 -15.15 -4.24 6.81
C ALA A 23 -13.92 -3.33 6.92
N LEU A 24 -13.04 -3.38 5.91
CA LEU A 24 -11.81 -2.60 5.86
C LEU A 24 -11.96 -1.51 4.79
N PRO A 25 -12.06 -0.23 5.20
CA PRO A 25 -12.11 0.87 4.26
C PRO A 25 -10.88 0.93 3.35
N ARG A 26 -11.01 1.65 2.23
CA ARG A 26 -9.85 1.98 1.39
C ARG A 26 -8.83 2.76 2.22
N GLY A 27 -7.56 2.36 2.16
CA GLY A 27 -6.49 3.01 2.88
C GLY A 27 -6.17 2.43 4.25
N THR A 28 -6.86 1.39 4.67
CA THR A 28 -6.55 0.65 5.91
C THR A 28 -5.30 -0.19 5.72
N ILE A 29 -4.38 -0.12 6.68
CA ILE A 29 -3.21 -1.01 6.76
C ILE A 29 -3.67 -2.29 7.43
N LEU A 30 -3.43 -3.42 6.76
CA LEU A 30 -3.84 -4.74 7.24
C LEU A 30 -3.01 -5.20 8.42
N ILE A 31 -3.69 -5.68 9.46
CA ILE A 31 -3.09 -6.40 10.57
C ILE A 31 -3.54 -7.87 10.58
N SER A 32 -2.81 -8.73 11.31
CA SER A 32 -3.08 -10.18 11.31
C SER A 32 -4.50 -10.55 11.78
N SER A 33 -5.14 -9.73 12.61
CA SER A 33 -6.52 -9.94 13.06
C SER A 33 -7.58 -9.60 12.00
N ASP A 34 -7.24 -8.84 10.97
CA ASP A 34 -8.18 -8.43 9.92
C ASP A 34 -8.40 -9.54 8.89
N LEU A 35 -7.54 -10.56 8.89
CA LEU A 35 -7.49 -11.60 7.87
C LEU A 35 -7.67 -12.98 8.50
N SER A 36 -8.34 -13.88 7.80
CA SER A 36 -8.45 -15.29 8.16
C SER A 36 -8.07 -16.16 6.97
N GLY A 37 -7.20 -17.12 7.21
CA GLY A 37 -6.64 -17.97 6.17
C GLY A 37 -5.33 -18.61 6.63
N PRO A 38 -4.56 -19.21 5.70
CA PRO A 38 -3.28 -19.82 5.99
C PRO A 38 -2.28 -18.78 6.48
N ARG A 39 -1.53 -19.10 7.54
CA ARG A 39 -0.60 -18.17 8.19
C ARG A 39 0.40 -17.53 7.22
N ALA A 40 0.98 -18.34 6.32
CA ALA A 40 1.95 -17.86 5.34
C ALA A 40 1.36 -16.84 4.35
N GLU A 41 0.08 -16.97 3.99
CA GLU A 41 -0.59 -16.00 3.11
C GLU A 41 -0.97 -14.73 3.87
N VAL A 42 -1.49 -14.89 5.09
CA VAL A 42 -1.81 -13.77 5.96
C VAL A 42 -0.57 -12.92 6.23
N ASP A 43 0.55 -13.54 6.60
CA ASP A 43 1.81 -12.84 6.89
C ASP A 43 2.36 -12.06 5.69
N ARG A 44 2.08 -12.52 4.45
CA ARG A 44 2.44 -11.79 3.22
C ARG A 44 1.58 -10.54 2.98
N MET A 45 0.36 -10.53 3.50
CA MET A 45 -0.61 -9.44 3.31
C MET A 45 -0.58 -8.41 4.44
N VAL A 46 -0.14 -8.80 5.63
CA VAL A 46 0.03 -7.90 6.78
C VAL A 46 0.99 -6.77 6.43
N GLY A 47 0.65 -5.55 6.82
CA GLY A 47 1.42 -4.34 6.53
C GLY A 47 1.14 -3.72 5.16
N LEU A 48 0.39 -4.39 4.28
CA LEU A 48 -0.10 -3.79 3.04
C LEU A 48 -1.34 -2.94 3.30
N GLU A 49 -1.60 -2.01 2.39
CA GLU A 49 -2.75 -1.11 2.42
C GLU A 49 -3.85 -1.58 1.47
N ALA A 50 -5.10 -1.59 1.94
CA ALA A 50 -6.27 -1.88 1.14
C ALA A 50 -6.44 -0.82 0.02
N ARG A 51 -6.30 -1.24 -1.24
CA ARG A 51 -6.45 -0.37 -2.42
C ARG A 51 -7.90 0.05 -2.65
N ARG A 52 -8.84 -0.81 -2.27
CA ARG A 52 -10.30 -0.65 -2.37
C ARG A 52 -10.96 -1.13 -1.07
N PRO A 53 -12.22 -0.73 -0.78
CA PRO A 53 -12.92 -1.25 0.38
C PRO A 53 -13.07 -2.78 0.29
N LEU A 54 -12.72 -3.47 1.37
CA LEU A 54 -12.89 -4.91 1.55
C LEU A 54 -14.05 -5.15 2.52
N PHE A 55 -14.90 -6.13 2.22
CA PHE A 55 -16.05 -6.47 3.04
C PHE A 55 -15.76 -7.73 3.85
N ALA A 56 -16.33 -7.81 5.06
CA ALA A 56 -16.22 -8.98 5.91
C ALA A 56 -16.71 -10.24 5.19
N GLY A 57 -16.01 -11.36 5.40
CA GLY A 57 -16.27 -12.66 4.78
C GLY A 57 -15.92 -12.74 3.29
N ARG A 58 -15.38 -11.67 2.67
CA ARG A 58 -14.93 -11.72 1.27
C ARG A 58 -13.46 -12.11 1.18
N THR A 59 -13.15 -12.86 0.12
CA THR A 59 -11.80 -13.16 -0.30
C THR A 59 -11.01 -11.89 -0.56
N VAL A 60 -9.86 -11.77 0.08
CA VAL A 60 -8.88 -10.72 -0.17
C VAL A 60 -7.87 -11.27 -1.17
N ARG A 61 -7.67 -10.55 -2.27
CA ARG A 61 -6.66 -10.90 -3.27
C ARG A 61 -5.46 -9.97 -3.17
N PRO A 62 -4.23 -10.40 -3.51
CA PRO A 62 -3.08 -9.51 -3.56
C PRO A 62 -3.28 -8.27 -4.45
N THR A 63 -4.08 -8.39 -5.52
CA THR A 63 -4.44 -7.27 -6.42
C THR A 63 -5.27 -6.17 -5.73
N ASP A 64 -5.90 -6.51 -4.61
CA ASP A 64 -6.73 -5.60 -3.82
C ASP A 64 -5.90 -4.80 -2.82
N LEU A 65 -4.61 -5.12 -2.71
CA LEU A 65 -3.66 -4.53 -1.80
C LEU A 65 -2.60 -3.75 -2.58
N ARG A 66 -1.91 -2.87 -1.87
CA ARG A 66 -0.74 -2.14 -2.36
C ARG A 66 0.18 -1.81 -1.21
N GLU A 67 1.37 -1.31 -1.54
CA GLU A 67 2.24 -0.71 -0.53
C GLU A 67 1.55 0.47 0.17
N PRO A 68 1.76 0.64 1.48
CA PRO A 68 1.22 1.77 2.21
C PRO A 68 1.68 3.09 1.64
N ARG A 69 0.72 4.00 1.46
CA ARG A 69 1.05 5.39 1.14
C ARG A 69 1.76 6.00 2.34
N ALA A 70 3.04 6.29 2.16
CA ALA A 70 3.84 7.02 3.12
C ALA A 70 3.44 8.51 3.15
N VAL A 71 2.89 9.02 2.05
CA VAL A 71 2.35 10.39 1.95
C VAL A 71 0.96 10.36 1.31
N LYS A 72 0.00 11.05 1.92
CA LYS A 72 -1.38 11.22 1.44
C LYS A 72 -1.58 12.61 0.85
N ARG A 73 -2.57 12.74 -0.03
CA ARG A 73 -2.96 14.03 -0.60
C ARG A 73 -3.40 15.01 0.50
N GLN A 74 -3.01 16.28 0.37
CA GLN A 74 -3.21 17.35 1.35
C GLN A 74 -2.55 17.12 2.72
N GLN A 75 -1.75 16.07 2.89
CA GLN A 75 -1.01 15.83 4.13
C GLN A 75 0.11 16.86 4.27
N ALA A 76 0.29 17.39 5.48
CA ALA A 76 1.48 18.14 5.85
C ALA A 76 2.68 17.19 5.88
N VAL A 77 3.73 17.53 5.13
CA VAL A 77 4.94 16.73 4.99
C VAL A 77 6.16 17.56 5.36
N SER A 78 7.18 16.90 5.88
CA SER A 78 8.49 17.50 6.07
C SER A 78 9.32 17.31 4.81
N VAL A 79 9.67 18.44 4.20
CA VAL A 79 10.52 18.49 3.01
C VAL A 79 11.95 18.66 3.44
N ILE A 80 12.80 17.73 3.01
CA ILE A 80 14.24 17.78 3.19
C ILE A 80 14.87 18.16 1.85
N PHE A 81 15.69 19.19 1.85
CA PHE A 81 16.48 19.59 0.70
C PHE A 81 17.95 19.36 1.03
N VAL A 82 18.63 18.56 0.20
CA VAL A 82 20.03 18.20 0.39
C VAL A 82 20.86 18.75 -0.77
N ARG A 83 21.88 19.55 -0.46
CA ARG A 83 22.86 20.03 -1.46
C ARG A 83 24.26 20.05 -0.85
N GLY A 84 25.08 19.05 -1.20
CA GLY A 84 26.39 18.85 -0.58
C GLY A 84 26.25 18.61 0.92
N LEU A 85 26.87 19.47 1.73
CA LEU A 85 26.77 19.41 3.20
C LEU A 85 25.58 20.21 3.77
N LEU A 86 24.83 20.93 2.94
CA LEU A 86 23.68 21.70 3.38
C LEU A 86 22.42 20.82 3.40
N VAL A 87 21.80 20.70 4.58
CA VAL A 87 20.51 20.06 4.77
C VAL A 87 19.53 21.12 5.27
N LEU A 88 18.52 21.44 4.47
CA LEU A 88 17.42 22.32 4.85
C LEU A 88 16.17 21.48 5.11
N ARG A 89 15.47 21.80 6.20
CA ARG A 89 14.18 21.19 6.54
C ARG A 89 13.11 22.26 6.53
N THR A 90 12.02 21.99 5.83
CA THR A 90 10.85 22.86 5.78
C THR A 90 9.57 22.03 5.80
N GLU A 91 8.45 22.71 5.92
CA GLU A 91 7.12 22.12 5.86
C GLU A 91 6.45 22.45 4.53
N GLY A 92 5.62 21.54 4.05
CA GLY A 92 4.81 21.73 2.87
C GLY A 92 3.59 20.83 2.89
N ARG A 93 2.70 21.00 1.92
CA ARG A 93 1.55 20.13 1.71
C ARG A 93 1.71 19.31 0.47
N ALA A 94 1.47 18.01 0.58
CA ALA A 94 1.47 17.12 -0.57
C ALA A 94 0.27 17.42 -1.47
N ALA A 95 0.51 17.74 -2.74
CA ALA A 95 -0.53 17.91 -3.74
C ALA A 95 -1.06 16.56 -4.24
N GLY A 96 -0.24 15.50 -4.13
CA GLY A 96 -0.56 14.12 -4.47
C GLY A 96 -0.34 13.15 -3.32
N GLU A 97 -0.44 11.85 -3.62
CA GLU A 97 -0.16 10.75 -2.70
C GLU A 97 0.88 9.80 -3.29
N GLY A 98 1.63 9.10 -2.45
CA GLY A 98 2.69 8.18 -2.89
C GLY A 98 3.21 7.28 -1.77
N ALA A 99 3.78 6.15 -2.18
CA ALA A 99 4.55 5.25 -1.31
C ALA A 99 6.02 5.71 -1.22
N VAL A 100 6.81 5.05 -0.39
CA VAL A 100 8.26 5.33 -0.31
C VAL A 100 8.91 5.06 -1.67
N GLY A 101 9.70 6.01 -2.16
CA GLY A 101 10.37 5.95 -3.45
C GLY A 101 9.64 6.70 -4.57
N ASP A 102 8.34 6.98 -4.42
CA ASP A 102 7.55 7.71 -5.42
C ASP A 102 7.91 9.19 -5.48
N SER A 103 7.72 9.81 -6.65
CA SER A 103 7.77 11.27 -6.80
C SER A 103 6.40 11.88 -6.59
N VAL A 104 6.30 12.84 -5.67
CA VAL A 104 5.06 13.56 -5.35
C VAL A 104 5.29 15.06 -5.45
N ASP A 105 4.32 15.78 -5.99
CA ASP A 105 4.33 17.24 -6.05
C ASP A 105 3.94 17.83 -4.69
N ILE A 106 4.72 18.78 -4.18
CA ILE A 106 4.59 19.39 -2.86
C ILE A 106 4.43 20.90 -3.02
N LEU A 107 3.43 21.47 -2.35
CA LEU A 107 3.24 22.91 -2.26
C LEU A 107 3.84 23.41 -0.95
N LEU A 108 4.88 24.25 -1.04
CA LEU A 108 5.46 24.90 0.14
C LEU A 108 4.62 26.10 0.57
N GLU A 109 4.64 26.40 1.86
CA GLU A 109 4.06 27.63 2.38
C GLU A 109 4.77 28.86 1.77
N GLY A 110 3.99 29.82 1.25
CA GLY A 110 4.54 31.01 0.59
C GLY A 110 4.98 30.83 -0.88
N ARG A 111 4.94 29.62 -1.45
CA ARG A 111 5.18 29.38 -2.89
C ARG A 111 3.88 29.06 -3.62
N ARG A 112 3.73 29.60 -4.85
CA ARG A 112 2.59 29.31 -5.74
C ARG A 112 2.80 28.07 -6.61
N ALA A 113 4.05 27.77 -6.96
CA ALA A 113 4.39 26.62 -7.81
C ALA A 113 4.79 25.41 -6.95
N PRO A 114 4.25 24.20 -7.24
CA PRO A 114 4.65 23.00 -6.55
C PRO A 114 6.09 22.60 -6.93
N ILE A 115 6.76 21.92 -6.01
CA ILE A 115 8.07 21.31 -6.22
C ILE A 115 7.91 19.79 -6.26
N ARG A 116 8.73 19.12 -7.05
CA ARG A 116 8.73 17.65 -7.10
C ARG A 116 9.70 17.11 -6.06
N ALA A 117 9.24 16.22 -5.20
CA ALA A 117 10.04 15.60 -4.16
C ALA A 117 9.82 14.08 -4.16
N ARG A 118 10.85 13.32 -3.78
CA ARG A 118 10.77 11.88 -3.62
C ARG A 118 10.37 11.52 -2.20
N VAL A 119 9.41 10.64 -2.02
CA VAL A 119 9.01 10.18 -0.68
C VAL A 119 10.11 9.28 -0.11
N THR A 120 10.65 9.65 1.05
CA THR A 120 11.70 8.88 1.73
C THR A 120 11.20 8.16 2.97
N GLY A 121 10.00 8.51 3.44
CA GLY A 121 9.36 7.84 4.56
C GLY A 121 8.00 8.45 4.91
N PRO A 122 7.35 7.96 5.98
CA PRO A 122 6.06 8.47 6.42
C PRO A 122 6.11 9.98 6.67
N GLY A 123 5.33 10.74 5.90
CA GLY A 123 5.29 12.20 5.98
C GLY A 123 6.61 12.91 5.67
N ARG A 124 7.58 12.23 5.06
CA ARG A 124 8.91 12.77 4.75
C ARG A 124 9.21 12.64 3.27
N VAL A 125 9.65 13.75 2.70
CA VAL A 125 10.01 13.84 1.28
C VAL A 125 11.35 14.53 1.13
N GLU A 126 12.10 14.15 0.11
CA GLU A 126 13.40 14.70 -0.20
C GLU A 126 13.42 15.26 -1.63
N VAL A 127 13.94 16.47 -1.78
CA VAL A 127 14.16 17.08 -3.08
C VAL A 127 15.61 16.85 -3.45
N ALA A 128 15.84 15.95 -4.41
CA ALA A 128 17.15 15.80 -5.03
C ALA A 128 17.33 16.93 -6.06
N SER A 129 18.42 17.70 -5.89
CA SER A 129 18.86 18.70 -6.86
C SER A 129 19.78 18.09 -7.91
#